data_AF-A0A1D2QD37-F1
#
_entry.id   AF-A0A1D2QD37-F1
#
_cell.length_a   1.000
_cell.length_b   1.000
_cell.length_c   1.000
_cell.angle_alpha   90.00
_cell.angle_beta   90.00
_cell.angle_gamma   90.00
#
_symmetry.space_group_name_H-M   'P 1'
#
loop_
_entity.id
_entity.type
_entity.pdbx_description
1 polymer ?
#
loop_
_entity_poly.entity_id
_entity_poly.type
_entity_poly.pdbx_seq_one_letter_code
_entity_poly.pdbx_strand_id
1 'polypeptide(L)'
;MTVLVAGSDRVDAGKTTFTVGLLNYIGSVGFKPRAGNDFWFDHDDATAALTDGRLYGKDAKRLASASRGDADPEDLNPVHRLWRPAPGTGKGLLGQSRREFLVDRVGNGFVVNGSVSLPDAVREALPLSSAVVVESLGELNDQTERRYLPHFRALAERIRSEDRAVVESYSDIARPIQGVEFDTVAVVE
;
A
#
# COMPACT_ATOMS: atom_id res chain seq x y z
N MET A 1 16.96 -11.56 -10.20
CA MET A 1 15.86 -12.53 -10.03
C MET A 1 14.72 -11.84 -9.32
N THR A 2 13.55 -11.81 -9.94
CA THR A 2 12.37 -11.11 -9.42
C THR A 2 11.21 -12.10 -9.30
N VAL A 3 10.72 -12.30 -8.07
CA VAL A 3 9.62 -13.20 -7.76
C VAL A 3 8.36 -12.38 -7.47
N LEU A 4 7.25 -12.72 -8.12
CA LEU A 4 5.92 -12.23 -7.75
C LEU A 4 5.28 -13.22 -6.78
N VAL A 5 4.86 -12.75 -5.60
CA VAL A 5 4.06 -13.54 -4.65
C VAL A 5 2.60 -13.10 -4.75
N ALA A 6 1.75 -14.00 -5.23
CA ALA A 6 0.31 -13.82 -5.35
C ALA A 6 -0.44 -14.74 -4.37
N GLY A 7 -1.70 -14.43 -4.11
CA GLY A 7 -2.56 -15.22 -3.22
C GLY A 7 -3.75 -15.72 -4.01
N SER A 8 -4.11 -16.99 -3.81
CA SER A 8 -5.31 -17.58 -4.42
C SER A 8 -6.59 -17.02 -3.81
N ASP A 9 -6.54 -16.65 -2.53
CA ASP A 9 -7.63 -16.05 -1.79
C ASP A 9 -7.57 -14.53 -1.71
N ARG A 10 -8.76 -13.93 -1.61
CA ARG A 10 -8.95 -12.47 -1.59
C ARG A 10 -8.30 -11.80 -0.38
N VAL A 11 -8.23 -12.50 0.76
CA VAL A 11 -7.70 -12.02 2.04
C VAL A 11 -6.94 -13.15 2.72
N ASP A 12 -5.81 -12.83 3.37
CA ASP A 12 -5.07 -13.73 4.28
C ASP A 12 -4.64 -15.11 3.76
N ALA A 13 -4.41 -15.25 2.45
CA ALA A 13 -3.78 -16.44 1.85
C ALA A 13 -2.30 -16.68 2.27
N GLY A 14 -1.83 -16.12 3.40
CA GLY A 14 -0.47 -16.35 3.89
C GLY A 14 0.68 -15.68 3.12
N LYS A 15 0.41 -14.86 2.09
CA LYS A 15 1.43 -14.16 1.26
C LYS A 15 2.57 -13.55 2.07
N THR A 16 2.27 -12.68 3.02
CA THR A 16 3.27 -11.99 3.84
C THR A 16 4.15 -12.95 4.61
N THR A 17 3.58 -14.03 5.14
CA THR A 17 4.34 -15.05 5.87
C THR A 17 5.28 -15.81 4.93
N PHE A 18 4.79 -16.21 3.76
CA PHE A 18 5.61 -16.84 2.72
C PHE A 18 6.74 -15.91 2.26
N THR A 19 6.42 -14.67 1.92
CA THR A 19 7.38 -13.64 1.50
C THR A 19 8.47 -13.46 2.54
N VAL A 20 8.12 -13.25 3.81
CA VAL A 20 9.11 -13.10 4.89
C VAL A 20 10.04 -14.31 4.99
N GLY A 21 9.50 -15.53 4.92
CA GLY A 21 10.31 -16.75 4.91
C GLY A 21 11.27 -16.80 3.70
N LEU A 22 10.76 -16.44 2.53
CA LEU A 22 11.57 -16.39 1.31
C LEU A 22 12.68 -15.34 1.41
N LEU A 23 12.38 -14.11 1.85
CA LEU A 23 13.35 -13.03 2.03
C LEU A 23 14.51 -13.47 2.94
N ASN A 24 14.19 -14.09 4.07
CA ASN A 24 15.18 -14.60 5.02
C ASN A 24 16.03 -15.74 4.42
N TYR A 25 15.44 -16.58 3.56
CA TYR A 25 16.13 -17.71 2.96
C TYR A 25 17.08 -17.29 1.83
N ILE A 26 16.67 -16.37 0.95
CA ILE A 26 17.45 -15.98 -0.24
C ILE A 26 18.23 -14.66 -0.09
N GLY A 27 18.05 -13.93 1.01
CA GLY A 27 18.71 -12.64 1.26
C GLY A 27 18.35 -11.59 0.21
N SER A 28 17.06 -11.28 0.07
CA SER A 28 16.50 -10.37 -0.94
C SER A 28 15.78 -9.16 -0.32
N VAL A 29 15.30 -8.25 -1.16
CA VAL A 29 14.46 -7.11 -0.74
C VAL A 29 12.99 -7.39 -1.10
N GLY A 30 12.11 -7.18 -0.13
CA GLY A 30 10.67 -7.33 -0.29
C GLY A 30 10.00 -6.02 -0.70
N PHE A 31 9.06 -6.07 -1.62
CA PHE A 31 8.32 -4.91 -2.09
C PHE A 31 6.82 -5.17 -2.01
N LYS A 32 6.06 -4.16 -1.59
CA LYS A 32 4.61 -4.19 -1.57
C LYS A 32 4.09 -2.92 -2.24
N PRO A 33 4.05 -2.86 -3.58
CA PRO A 33 3.83 -1.60 -4.29
C PRO A 33 2.55 -0.88 -3.86
N ARG A 34 1.50 -1.66 -3.57
CA ARG A 34 0.20 -1.17 -3.13
C ARG A 34 -0.18 -1.86 -1.82
N ALA A 35 -0.71 -1.08 -0.89
CA ALA A 35 -1.26 -1.58 0.35
C ALA A 35 -2.38 -0.67 0.82
N GLY A 36 -3.19 -1.17 1.74
CA GLY A 36 -4.14 -0.35 2.44
C GLY A 36 -4.74 -1.08 3.61
N ASN A 37 -5.02 -0.32 4.65
CA ASN A 37 -5.68 -0.77 5.87
C ASN A 37 -7.08 -0.15 5.92
N ASP A 38 -8.02 -0.84 6.53
CA ASP A 38 -9.27 -0.25 6.97
C ASP A 38 -9.11 0.27 8.41
N PHE A 39 -9.45 1.53 8.65
CA PHE A 39 -9.31 2.18 9.95
C PHE A 39 -10.08 1.47 11.07
N TRP A 40 -11.16 0.78 10.75
CA TRP A 40 -11.97 0.04 11.73
C TRP A 40 -11.63 -1.44 11.78
N PHE A 41 -11.45 -2.11 10.63
CA PHE A 41 -11.17 -3.55 10.62
C PHE A 41 -9.71 -3.89 10.92
N ASP A 42 -8.77 -3.03 10.49
CA ASP A 42 -7.34 -3.15 10.78
C ASP A 42 -6.94 -2.13 11.88
N HIS A 43 -7.85 -1.85 12.83
CA HIS A 43 -7.74 -0.76 13.80
C HIS A 43 -6.41 -0.75 14.54
N ASP A 44 -5.93 -1.89 15.03
CA ASP A 44 -4.70 -1.96 15.81
C ASP A 44 -3.47 -1.65 14.94
N ASP A 45 -3.45 -2.15 13.70
CA ASP A 45 -2.38 -1.89 12.74
C ASP A 45 -2.38 -0.43 12.30
N ALA A 46 -3.56 0.14 12.02
CA ALA A 46 -3.72 1.54 11.64
C ALA A 46 -3.32 2.47 12.80
N THR A 47 -3.79 2.20 14.02
CA THR A 47 -3.52 3.02 15.20
C THR A 47 -2.04 2.98 15.58
N ALA A 48 -1.38 1.83 15.46
CA ALA A 48 0.06 1.74 15.70
C ALA A 48 0.84 2.67 14.75
N ALA A 49 0.55 2.65 13.45
CA ALA A 49 1.22 3.53 12.49
C ALA A 49 0.90 5.02 12.76
N LEU A 50 -0.37 5.34 13.06
CA LEU A 50 -0.80 6.71 13.36
C LEU A 50 -0.16 7.26 14.64
N THR A 51 0.07 6.43 15.65
CA THR A 51 0.75 6.85 16.90
C THR A 51 2.18 7.35 16.61
N ASP A 52 2.83 6.79 15.59
CA ASP A 52 4.15 7.22 15.12
C ASP A 52 4.07 8.44 14.17
N GLY A 53 2.88 8.99 13.91
CA GLY A 53 2.65 10.05 12.92
C GLY A 53 2.81 9.60 11.46
N ARG A 54 2.72 8.27 11.22
CA ARG A 54 3.02 7.62 9.95
C ARG A 54 1.80 6.90 9.38
N LEU A 55 1.90 6.44 8.13
CA LEU A 55 0.85 5.64 7.50
C LEU A 55 1.45 4.54 6.62
N TYR A 56 1.48 3.32 7.16
CA TYR A 56 1.92 2.10 6.48
C TYR A 56 1.17 0.89 7.04
N GLY A 57 1.23 -0.24 6.32
CA GLY A 57 0.56 -1.48 6.74
C GLY A 57 1.49 -2.43 7.48
N LYS A 58 0.92 -3.33 8.30
CA LYS A 58 1.70 -4.37 9.01
C LYS A 58 2.55 -5.22 8.07
N ASP A 59 2.08 -5.48 6.86
CA ASP A 59 2.82 -6.25 5.87
C ASP A 59 4.08 -5.53 5.42
N ALA A 60 3.98 -4.23 5.10
CA ALA A 60 5.14 -3.43 4.73
C ALA A 60 6.17 -3.38 5.88
N LYS A 61 5.70 -3.30 7.13
CA LYS A 61 6.56 -3.39 8.32
C LYS A 61 7.29 -4.73 8.43
N ARG A 62 6.59 -5.84 8.24
CA ARG A 62 7.18 -7.18 8.26
C ARG A 62 8.19 -7.39 7.13
N LEU A 63 7.87 -6.89 5.93
CA LEU A 63 8.77 -6.92 4.78
C LEU A 63 10.03 -6.09 5.03
N ALA A 64 9.91 -4.89 5.59
CA ALA A 64 11.04 -4.05 5.97
C ALA A 64 11.97 -4.79 6.94
N SER A 65 11.43 -5.40 8.00
CA SER A 65 12.24 -6.14 8.97
C SER A 65 12.91 -7.40 8.42
N ALA A 66 12.35 -8.02 7.38
CA ALA A 66 12.88 -9.25 6.78
C ALA A 66 13.75 -9.00 5.53
N SER A 67 13.68 -7.80 4.96
CA SER A 67 14.45 -7.44 3.78
C SER A 67 15.93 -7.31 4.12
N ARG A 68 16.79 -7.58 3.13
CA ARG A 68 18.22 -7.30 3.25
C ARG A 68 18.44 -5.78 3.34
N GLY A 69 19.15 -5.35 4.38
CA GLY A 69 19.51 -3.95 4.62
C GLY A 69 18.43 -3.19 5.38
N ASP A 70 18.71 -1.91 5.67
CA ASP A 70 17.77 -1.05 6.38
C ASP A 70 16.86 -0.36 5.36
N ALA A 71 15.55 -0.56 5.50
CA ALA A 71 14.52 0.11 4.73
C ALA A 71 13.34 0.42 5.63
N ASP A 72 12.75 1.60 5.46
CA ASP A 72 11.47 1.90 6.10
C ASP A 72 10.32 1.20 5.34
N PRO A 73 9.20 0.87 6.01
CA PRO A 73 8.02 0.31 5.36
C PRO A 73 7.55 1.12 4.13
N GLU A 74 7.65 2.46 4.20
CA GLU A 74 7.26 3.40 3.18
C GLU A 74 8.16 3.35 1.93
N ASP A 75 9.41 2.92 2.08
CA ASP A 75 10.33 2.75 0.95
C ASP A 75 9.93 1.53 0.10
N LEU A 76 9.35 0.51 0.74
CA LEU A 76 8.93 -0.74 0.11
C LEU A 76 7.48 -0.68 -0.39
N ASN A 77 6.69 0.22 0.19
CA ASN A 77 5.32 0.51 -0.17
C ASN A 77 5.18 2.01 -0.43
N PRO A 78 5.29 2.49 -1.68
CA PRO A 78 5.23 3.92 -1.96
C PRO A 78 3.81 4.50 -1.85
N VAL A 79 2.77 3.68 -1.95
CA VAL A 79 1.37 4.11 -1.85
C VAL A 79 0.60 3.24 -0.86
N HIS A 80 0.12 3.87 0.21
CA HIS A 80 -0.71 3.23 1.24
C HIS A 80 -2.04 3.96 1.36
N ARG A 81 -3.15 3.23 1.28
CA ARG A 81 -4.50 3.79 1.38
C ARG A 81 -5.16 3.43 2.71
N LEU A 82 -5.62 4.42 3.44
CA LEU A 82 -6.50 4.22 4.58
C LEU A 82 -7.96 4.24 4.13
N TRP A 83 -8.69 3.19 4.47
CA TRP A 83 -10.12 3.02 4.17
C TRP A 83 -10.96 3.18 5.44
N ARG A 84 -12.26 3.33 5.26
CA ARG A 84 -13.26 2.99 6.28
C ARG A 84 -14.46 2.28 5.65
N PRO A 85 -15.28 1.58 6.45
CA PRO A 85 -16.57 1.10 6.01
C PRO A 85 -17.48 2.28 5.65
N ALA A 86 -18.24 2.13 4.57
CA ALA A 86 -19.23 3.10 4.12
C ALA A 86 -20.61 2.42 4.10
N PRO A 87 -21.39 2.51 5.19
CA PRO A 87 -22.74 1.96 5.24
C PRO A 87 -23.71 2.87 4.48
N GLY A 88 -23.86 2.67 3.17
CA GLY A 88 -24.78 3.45 2.33
C GLY A 88 -25.04 2.83 0.96
N THR A 89 -26.05 3.33 0.24
CA THR A 89 -26.39 2.91 -1.14
C THR A 89 -25.56 3.62 -2.20
N GLY A 90 -24.79 4.66 -1.82
CA GLY A 90 -23.87 5.38 -2.70
C GLY A 90 -22.62 4.56 -3.00
N LYS A 91 -21.98 4.84 -4.14
CA LYS A 91 -20.75 4.14 -4.54
C LYS A 91 -19.46 4.85 -4.07
N GLY A 92 -19.55 5.93 -3.29
CA GLY A 92 -18.39 6.74 -2.88
C GLY A 92 -17.58 7.29 -4.07
N LEU A 93 -16.45 7.94 -3.79
CA LEU A 93 -15.57 8.51 -4.82
C LEU A 93 -15.01 7.43 -5.79
N LEU A 94 -14.81 6.21 -5.28
CA LEU A 94 -14.14 5.11 -5.98
C LEU A 94 -15.07 4.05 -6.55
N GLY A 95 -16.38 4.30 -6.56
CA GLY A 95 -17.34 3.33 -7.08
C GLY A 95 -17.54 2.10 -6.18
N GLN A 96 -16.98 2.07 -4.96
CA GLN A 96 -17.02 0.98 -4.00
C GLN A 96 -18.29 1.08 -3.12
N SER A 97 -19.10 0.03 -3.08
CA SER A 97 -20.40 0.02 -2.40
C SER A 97 -20.35 -0.22 -0.89
N ARG A 98 -19.18 -0.49 -0.31
CA ARG A 98 -19.05 -0.87 1.11
C ARG A 98 -17.90 -0.20 1.85
N ARG A 99 -17.08 0.57 1.15
CA ARG A 99 -15.92 1.26 1.72
C ARG A 99 -15.63 2.53 0.96
N GLU A 100 -15.06 3.49 1.64
CA GLU A 100 -14.57 4.72 1.05
C GLU A 100 -13.16 5.01 1.58
N PHE A 101 -12.31 5.57 0.74
CA PHE A 101 -10.97 5.93 1.18
C PHE A 101 -11.02 7.24 1.95
N LEU A 102 -10.15 7.34 2.95
CA LEU A 102 -10.00 8.51 3.79
C LEU A 102 -8.79 9.34 3.32
N VAL A 103 -7.64 8.68 3.27
CA VAL A 103 -6.37 9.31 2.92
C VAL A 103 -5.45 8.29 2.26
N ASP A 104 -4.75 8.72 1.23
CA ASP A 104 -3.62 8.00 0.66
C ASP A 104 -2.32 8.67 1.11
N ARG A 105 -1.38 7.90 1.65
CA ARG A 105 0.03 8.30 1.66
C ARG A 105 0.63 7.96 0.30
N VAL A 106 1.25 8.95 -0.33
CA VAL A 106 1.89 8.85 -1.64
C VAL A 106 3.29 9.43 -1.53
N GLY A 107 4.29 8.54 -1.50
CA GLY A 107 5.65 8.90 -1.07
C GLY A 107 5.62 9.49 0.34
N ASN A 108 6.09 10.73 0.47
CA ASN A 108 6.12 11.49 1.73
C ASN A 108 4.92 12.45 1.90
N GLY A 109 4.00 12.48 0.93
CA GLY A 109 2.83 13.37 0.93
C GLY A 109 1.53 12.61 1.13
N PHE A 110 0.43 13.37 1.25
CA PHE A 110 -0.91 12.83 1.46
C PHE A 110 -1.92 13.37 0.44
N VAL A 111 -2.85 12.52 0.05
CA VAL A 111 -4.04 12.87 -0.73
C VAL A 111 -5.28 12.49 0.09
N VAL A 112 -6.08 13.48 0.44
CA VAL A 112 -7.23 13.36 1.34
C VAL A 112 -8.53 13.38 0.54
N ASN A 113 -9.45 12.49 0.89
CA ASN A 113 -10.81 12.53 0.37
C ASN A 113 -11.59 13.68 1.05
N GLY A 114 -11.84 14.76 0.32
CA GLY A 114 -12.59 15.93 0.79
C GLY A 114 -14.10 15.67 0.92
N SER A 115 -14.62 14.60 0.29
CA SER A 115 -16.06 14.29 0.36
C SER A 115 -16.49 13.64 1.68
N VAL A 116 -15.55 13.33 2.57
CA VAL A 116 -15.78 12.61 3.83
C VAL A 116 -15.07 13.27 5.00
N SER A 117 -15.67 13.20 6.19
CA SER A 117 -14.99 13.60 7.41
C SER A 117 -13.91 12.57 7.81
N LEU A 118 -12.69 13.04 8.02
CA LEU A 118 -11.62 12.21 8.59
C LEU A 118 -11.85 12.02 10.09
N PRO A 119 -11.60 10.83 10.67
CA PRO A 119 -11.56 10.64 12.12
C PRO A 119 -10.51 11.57 12.78
N ASP A 120 -10.79 12.04 14.00
CA ASP A 120 -9.90 12.96 14.73
C ASP A 120 -8.49 12.39 14.89
N ALA A 121 -8.40 11.10 15.26
CA ALA A 121 -7.14 10.37 15.37
C ALA A 121 -6.29 10.42 14.09
N VAL A 122 -6.92 10.42 12.90
CA VAL A 122 -6.21 10.53 11.62
C VAL A 122 -5.74 11.96 11.37
N ARG A 123 -6.59 12.96 11.65
CA ARG A 123 -6.27 14.38 11.43
C ARG A 123 -5.18 14.89 12.37
N GLU A 124 -5.16 14.40 13.59
CA GLU A 124 -4.21 14.82 14.63
C GLU A 124 -2.86 14.13 14.49
N ALA A 125 -2.85 12.86 14.05
CA ALA A 125 -1.63 12.08 13.89
C ALA A 125 -0.82 12.47 12.64
N LEU A 126 -1.50 12.71 11.51
CA LEU A 126 -0.83 12.89 10.22
C LEU A 126 -0.57 14.37 9.91
N PRO A 127 0.55 14.72 9.26
CA PRO A 127 0.87 16.10 8.87
C PRO A 127 0.06 16.50 7.62
N LEU A 128 -1.25 16.69 7.77
CA LEU A 128 -2.19 16.92 6.67
C LEU A 128 -2.31 18.37 6.22
N SER A 129 -1.59 19.32 6.84
CA SER A 129 -1.69 20.75 6.53
C SER A 129 -1.33 21.10 5.08
N SER A 130 -0.43 20.33 4.46
CA SER A 130 -0.06 20.44 3.05
C SER A 130 -0.64 19.33 2.18
N ALA A 131 -1.59 18.55 2.69
CA ALA A 131 -2.21 17.47 1.94
C ALA A 131 -3.05 18.00 0.78
N VAL A 132 -3.14 17.21 -0.27
CA VAL A 132 -3.97 17.53 -1.44
C VAL A 132 -5.35 16.99 -1.20
N VAL A 133 -6.35 17.86 -1.22
CA VAL A 133 -7.75 17.45 -1.07
C VAL A 133 -8.33 17.16 -2.46
N VAL A 134 -9.02 16.03 -2.60
CA VAL A 134 -9.78 15.66 -3.79
C VAL A 134 -11.22 15.35 -3.42
N GLU A 135 -12.16 15.88 -4.20
CA GLU A 135 -13.60 15.77 -4.00
C GLU A 135 -14.29 15.03 -5.15
N SER A 136 -13.58 14.76 -6.25
CA SER A 136 -14.08 13.99 -7.39
C SER A 136 -13.11 12.92 -7.88
N LEU A 137 -13.66 11.94 -8.62
CA LEU A 137 -12.84 10.93 -9.29
C LEU A 137 -11.89 11.55 -10.33
N GLY A 138 -12.32 12.62 -11.01
CA GLY A 138 -11.49 13.34 -11.97
C GLY A 138 -10.24 13.93 -11.31
N GLU A 139 -10.42 14.60 -10.17
CA GLU A 139 -9.29 15.14 -9.39
C GLU A 139 -8.37 14.05 -8.87
N LEU A 140 -8.93 12.92 -8.38
CA LEU A 140 -8.10 11.79 -7.97
C LEU A 140 -7.32 11.17 -9.13
N ASN A 141 -7.89 11.11 -10.34
CA ASN A 141 -7.20 10.65 -11.53
C ASN A 141 -6.06 11.61 -11.92
N ASP A 142 -6.29 12.92 -11.88
CA ASP A 142 -5.24 13.92 -12.10
C ASP A 142 -4.10 13.78 -11.08
N GLN A 143 -4.43 13.54 -9.81
CA GLN A 143 -3.42 13.26 -8.79
C GLN A 143 -2.72 11.93 -9.01
N THR A 144 -3.43 10.90 -9.48
CA THR A 144 -2.84 9.60 -9.81
C THR A 144 -1.74 9.78 -10.85
N GLU A 145 -2.00 10.52 -11.92
CA GLU A 145 -1.00 10.79 -12.96
C GLU A 145 0.19 11.62 -12.45
N ARG A 146 -0.10 12.70 -11.72
CA ARG A 146 0.92 13.67 -11.29
C ARG A 146 1.76 13.21 -10.12
N ARG A 147 1.18 12.41 -9.20
CA ARG A 147 1.81 12.05 -7.92
C ARG A 147 2.02 10.54 -7.79
N TYR A 148 1.04 9.70 -8.09
CA TYR A 148 1.14 8.26 -7.79
C TYR A 148 2.02 7.53 -8.82
N LEU A 149 1.80 7.77 -10.12
CA LEU A 149 2.55 7.11 -11.18
C LEU A 149 4.06 7.35 -11.09
N PRO A 150 4.57 8.57 -10.79
CA PRO A 150 5.99 8.78 -10.56
C PRO A 150 6.58 7.88 -9.47
N HIS A 151 5.89 7.72 -8.34
CA HIS A 151 6.35 6.84 -7.27
C HIS A 151 6.32 5.36 -7.66
N PHE A 152 5.30 4.91 -8.40
CA PHE A 152 5.28 3.55 -8.95
C PHE A 152 6.41 3.32 -9.95
N ARG A 153 6.72 4.29 -10.82
CA ARG A 153 7.84 4.18 -11.76
C ARG A 153 9.17 4.10 -11.02
N ALA A 154 9.39 4.96 -10.02
CA ALA A 154 10.60 4.93 -9.19
C ALA A 154 10.75 3.58 -8.46
N LEU A 155 9.66 3.04 -7.91
CA LEU A 155 9.70 1.71 -7.28
C LEU A 155 10.01 0.60 -8.30
N ALA A 156 9.48 0.69 -9.52
CA ALA A 156 9.78 -0.26 -10.58
C ALA A 156 11.25 -0.22 -10.99
N GLU A 157 11.86 0.96 -11.11
CA GLU A 157 13.31 1.09 -11.34
C GLU A 157 14.11 0.44 -10.22
N ARG A 158 13.73 0.71 -8.96
CA ARG A 158 14.40 0.11 -7.80
C ARG A 158 14.31 -1.41 -7.84
N ILE A 159 13.12 -1.97 -8.05
CA ILE A 159 12.93 -3.42 -8.15
C ILE A 159 13.82 -4.03 -9.25
N ARG A 160 13.94 -3.37 -10.41
CA ARG A 160 14.81 -3.85 -11.50
C ARG A 160 16.29 -3.75 -11.20
N SER A 161 16.70 -2.83 -10.32
CA SER A 161 18.10 -2.67 -9.90
C SER A 161 18.53 -3.67 -8.84
N GLU A 162 17.59 -4.34 -8.15
CA GLU A 162 17.91 -5.35 -7.15
C GLU A 162 18.36 -6.66 -7.79
N ASP A 163 19.46 -7.24 -7.31
CA ASP A 163 19.90 -8.58 -7.71
C ASP A 163 18.81 -9.63 -7.45
N ARG A 164 18.09 -9.48 -6.32
CA ARG A 164 17.00 -10.35 -5.87
C ARG A 164 15.87 -9.52 -5.25
N ALA A 165 14.70 -9.56 -5.88
CA ALA A 165 13.50 -8.88 -5.40
C ALA A 165 12.33 -9.85 -5.25
N VAL A 166 11.52 -9.64 -4.21
CA VAL A 166 10.24 -10.34 -4.02
C VAL A 166 9.15 -9.30 -3.93
N VAL A 167 8.17 -9.34 -4.83
CA VAL A 167 7.10 -8.35 -4.94
C VAL A 167 5.78 -9.01 -4.59
N GLU A 168 5.04 -8.43 -3.64
CA GLU A 168 3.72 -8.93 -3.27
C GLU A 168 2.60 -8.29 -4.11
N SER A 169 1.67 -9.14 -4.54
CA SER A 169 0.40 -8.70 -5.11
C SER A 169 -0.49 -8.01 -4.05
N TYR A 170 -1.53 -7.31 -4.51
CA TYR A 170 -2.45 -6.58 -3.64
C TYR A 170 -3.90 -6.87 -3.99
N SER A 171 -4.65 -7.45 -3.05
CA SER A 171 -6.07 -7.78 -3.24
C SER A 171 -6.31 -8.56 -4.54
N ASP A 172 -7.24 -8.12 -5.38
CA ASP A 172 -7.55 -8.66 -6.71
C ASP A 172 -6.58 -8.19 -7.82
N ILE A 173 -5.55 -7.42 -7.48
CA ILE A 173 -4.53 -6.93 -8.41
C ILE A 173 -3.34 -7.87 -8.39
N ALA A 174 -3.37 -8.87 -9.28
CA ALA A 174 -2.30 -9.85 -9.42
C ALA A 174 -0.95 -9.20 -9.82
N ARG A 175 -0.97 -8.21 -10.74
CA ARG A 175 0.23 -7.45 -11.15
C ARG A 175 0.19 -6.04 -10.53
N PRO A 176 0.76 -5.85 -9.32
CA PRO A 176 0.59 -4.62 -8.55
C PRO A 176 1.36 -3.42 -9.13
N ILE A 177 2.34 -3.68 -9.99
CA ILE A 177 3.25 -2.70 -10.58
C ILE A 177 3.54 -3.02 -12.04
N GLN A 178 3.64 -1.98 -12.87
CA GLN A 178 3.96 -2.07 -14.29
C GLN A 178 5.46 -1.89 -14.53
N GLY A 179 5.95 -2.35 -15.70
CA GLY A 179 7.35 -2.21 -16.09
C GLY A 179 8.31 -3.17 -15.39
N VAL A 180 7.83 -4.03 -14.50
CA VAL A 180 8.63 -5.10 -13.89
C VAL A 180 8.26 -6.42 -14.53
N GLU A 181 9.27 -7.13 -15.03
CA GLU A 181 9.15 -8.52 -15.47
C GLU A 181 9.49 -9.45 -14.30
N PHE A 182 8.78 -10.57 -14.21
CA PHE A 182 8.91 -11.53 -13.12
C PHE A 182 9.45 -12.85 -13.66
N ASP A 183 10.55 -13.32 -13.09
CA ASP A 183 11.17 -14.60 -13.46
C ASP A 183 10.34 -15.78 -12.94
N THR A 184 9.60 -15.57 -11.85
CA THR A 184 8.80 -16.61 -11.20
C THR A 184 7.58 -16.01 -10.51
N VAL A 185 6.48 -16.75 -10.52
CA VAL A 185 5.27 -16.42 -9.75
C VAL A 185 5.01 -17.54 -8.74
N ALA A 186 4.96 -17.18 -7.46
CA ALA A 186 4.55 -18.07 -6.38
C ALA A 186 3.13 -17.70 -5.96
N VAL A 187 2.20 -18.66 -6.06
CA VAL A 187 0.82 -18.48 -5.58
C VAL A 187 0.69 -19.20 -4.25
N VAL A 188 0.24 -18.47 -3.23
CA VAL A 188 0.03 -19.00 -1.87
C VAL A 188 -1.46 -19.22 -1.65
N GLU A 189 -1.81 -20.35 -1.03
CA GLU A 189 -3.17 -20.77 -0.66
C GLU A 189 -3.30 -20.90 0.86
#